data_AF-A0A561UAI1-F1
#
_entry.id   AF-A0A561UAI1-F1
#
_cell.length_a   1.000
_cell.length_b   1.000
_cell.length_c   1.000
_cell.angle_alpha   90.00
_cell.angle_beta   90.00
_cell.angle_gamma   90.00
#
_symmetry.space_group_name_H-M   'P 1'
#
loop_
_entity.id
_entity.type
_entity.pdbx_description
1 polymer ?
#
loop_
_entity_poly.entity_id
_entity_poly.type
_entity_poly.pdbx_seq_one_letter_code
_entity_poly.pdbx_strand_id
1 'polypeptide(L)'
;MSVSELAGLLVAVGWVVLVTLLAVVLVRLAKVLKEATALVGTVAEQAVPLLRDAGDAVRSAQEQLERVDDITANVQDAAANANALSSTVAATLGGPLVKMAAFSYGVRKAVGRQQAGLTLPQQSAEREELARLVRAEVRAATAPRRGLLSRVRRAVKG
;
A
#
# COMPACT_ATOMS: atom_id res chain seq x y z
N MET A 1 22.92 87.55 46.98
CA MET A 1 22.37 86.33 46.36
C MET A 1 21.20 85.89 47.23
N SER A 2 19.97 85.96 46.72
CA SER A 2 18.79 85.53 47.46
C SER A 2 18.66 84.00 47.39
N VAL A 3 18.05 83.39 48.42
CA VAL A 3 17.85 81.92 48.49
C VAL A 3 17.11 81.38 47.26
N SER A 4 16.21 82.18 46.67
CA SER A 4 15.47 81.84 45.46
C SER A 4 16.35 81.70 44.21
N GLU A 5 17.38 82.53 44.09
CA GLU A 5 18.30 82.52 42.95
C GLU A 5 19.19 81.27 42.95
N LEU A 6 19.69 80.88 44.14
CA LEU A 6 20.45 79.64 44.32
C LEU A 6 19.60 78.39 44.06
N ALA A 7 18.34 78.40 44.48
CA ALA A 7 17.41 77.32 44.21
C ALA A 7 17.14 77.16 42.69
N GLY A 8 16.95 78.28 41.97
CA GLY A 8 16.77 78.28 40.53
C GLY A 8 17.99 77.73 39.77
N LEU A 9 19.20 78.10 40.19
CA LEU A 9 20.44 77.58 39.61
C LEU A 9 20.56 76.05 39.75
N LEU A 10 20.29 75.52 40.96
CA LEU A 10 20.33 74.08 41.22
C LEU A 10 19.36 73.31 40.33
N VAL A 11 18.13 73.80 40.21
CA VAL A 11 17.10 73.19 39.35
C VAL A 11 17.52 73.25 37.88
N ALA A 12 18.08 74.37 37.42
CA ALA A 12 18.56 74.51 36.04
C ALA A 12 19.67 73.49 35.73
N VAL A 13 20.65 73.34 36.62
CA VAL A 13 21.72 72.35 36.46
C VAL A 13 21.16 70.93 36.43
N GLY A 14 20.24 70.59 37.34
CA GLY A 14 19.57 69.28 37.35
C GLY A 14 18.81 69.00 36.05
N TRP A 15 18.11 70.00 35.51
CA TRP A 15 17.40 69.89 34.24
C TRP A 15 18.34 69.65 33.05
N VAL A 16 19.46 70.38 32.99
CA VAL A 16 20.46 70.17 31.92
C VAL A 16 21.01 68.75 31.95
N VAL A 17 21.31 68.22 33.15
CA VAL A 17 21.78 66.83 33.30
C VAL A 17 20.71 65.84 32.83
N LEU A 18 19.44 66.05 33.22
CA LEU A 18 18.33 65.21 32.80
C LEU A 18 18.16 65.20 31.28
N VAL A 19 18.15 66.38 30.65
CA VAL A 19 18.01 66.51 29.19
C VAL A 19 19.18 65.85 28.47
N THR A 20 20.40 66.00 28.98
CA THR A 20 21.59 65.35 28.40
C THR A 20 21.49 63.83 28.49
N LEU A 21 21.05 63.29 29.63
CA LEU A 21 20.82 61.85 29.79
C LEU A 21 19.74 61.37 28.82
N LEU A 22 18.62 62.09 28.72
CA LEU A 22 17.54 61.76 27.80
C LEU A 22 18.01 61.78 26.33
N ALA A 23 18.80 62.78 25.93
CA ALA A 23 19.38 62.86 24.60
C ALA A 23 20.26 61.63 24.30
N VAL A 24 21.10 61.20 25.25
CA VAL A 24 21.91 59.98 25.10
C VAL A 24 21.03 58.74 24.93
N VAL A 25 19.95 58.62 25.69
CA VAL A 25 19.00 57.49 25.57
C VAL A 25 18.32 57.49 24.20
N LEU A 26 17.83 58.64 23.74
CA LEU A 26 17.19 58.78 22.43
C LEU A 26 18.15 58.45 21.29
N VAL A 27 19.41 58.89 21.38
CA VAL A 27 20.43 58.55 20.38
C VAL A 27 20.70 57.04 20.35
N ARG A 28 20.78 56.39 21.51
CA ARG A 28 20.94 54.93 21.57
C ARG A 28 19.74 54.21 20.96
N LEU A 29 18.53 54.65 21.28
CA LEU A 29 17.30 54.08 20.71
C LEU A 29 17.24 54.25 19.19
N ALA A 30 17.58 55.43 18.69
CA ALA A 30 17.63 55.70 17.25
C ALA A 30 18.64 54.77 16.53
N LYS A 31 19.78 54.47 17.15
CA LYS A 31 20.76 53.49 16.62
C LYS A 31 20.18 52.08 16.56
N VAL A 32 19.52 51.63 17.63
CA VAL A 32 18.87 50.31 17.67
C VAL A 32 17.77 50.19 16.61
N LEU A 33 16.93 51.23 16.44
CA LEU A 33 15.91 51.23 15.39
C LEU A 33 16.51 51.21 13.98
N LYS A 34 17.66 51.87 13.80
CA LYS A 34 18.39 51.84 12.52
C LYS A 34 18.94 50.44 12.23
N GLU A 35 19.52 49.77 13.22
CA GLU A 35 20.00 48.39 13.10
C GLU A 35 18.85 47.42 12.86
N ALA A 36 17.73 47.56 13.57
CA ALA A 36 16.53 46.76 13.34
C ALA A 36 15.98 46.95 11.92
N THR A 37 15.92 48.20 11.44
CA THR A 37 15.50 48.49 10.06
C THR A 37 16.45 47.85 9.04
N ALA A 38 17.77 47.93 9.28
CA ALA A 38 18.75 47.30 8.41
C ALA A 38 18.61 45.77 8.39
N LEU A 39 18.42 45.14 9.56
CA LEU A 39 18.18 43.70 9.69
C LEU A 39 16.92 43.28 8.94
N VAL A 40 15.81 44.01 9.10
CA VAL A 40 14.57 43.75 8.34
C VAL A 40 14.81 43.87 6.84
N GLY A 41 15.57 44.89 6.41
CA GLY A 41 15.99 45.03 5.01
C GLY A 41 16.74 43.81 4.50
N THR A 42 17.78 43.37 5.22
CA THR A 42 18.56 42.18 4.85
C THR A 42 17.72 40.90 4.85
N VAL A 43 16.85 40.71 5.83
CA VAL A 43 15.94 39.55 5.88
C VAL A 43 14.98 39.59 4.69
N ALA A 44 14.43 40.75 4.34
CA ALA A 44 13.55 40.89 3.18
C ALA A 44 14.29 40.61 1.85
N GLU A 45 15.51 41.13 1.70
CA GLU A 45 16.38 40.88 0.54
C GLU A 45 16.67 39.40 0.33
N GLN A 46 16.77 38.61 1.41
CA GLN A 46 16.99 37.16 1.34
C GLN A 46 15.69 36.35 1.24
N ALA A 47 14.65 36.73 1.97
CA ALA A 47 13.40 35.98 2.06
C ALA A 47 12.58 36.10 0.77
N VAL A 48 12.53 37.27 0.12
CA VAL A 48 11.72 37.46 -1.09
C VAL A 48 12.17 36.54 -2.24
N PRO A 49 13.48 36.41 -2.56
CA PRO A 49 13.95 35.42 -3.53
C PRO A 49 13.61 33.98 -3.15
N LEU A 50 13.83 33.58 -1.88
CA LEU A 50 13.51 32.22 -1.43
C LEU A 50 12.02 31.89 -1.57
N LEU A 51 11.14 32.87 -1.33
CA LEU A 51 9.70 32.70 -1.55
C LEU A 51 9.33 32.60 -3.03
N ARG A 52 10.05 33.29 -3.92
CA ARG A 52 9.89 33.11 -5.38
C ARG A 52 10.35 31.72 -5.81
N ASP A 53 11.53 31.29 -5.39
CA ASP A 53 12.07 29.96 -5.71
C ASP A 53 11.15 28.85 -5.20
N ALA A 54 10.61 29.00 -3.99
CA ALA A 54 9.60 28.08 -3.45
C ALA A 54 8.32 28.08 -4.30
N GLY A 55 7.86 29.25 -4.75
CA GLY A 55 6.72 29.37 -5.67
C GLY A 55 6.97 28.66 -7.01
N ASP A 56 8.17 28.80 -7.57
CA ASP A 56 8.57 28.16 -8.82
C ASP A 56 8.71 26.64 -8.65
N ALA A 57 9.20 26.17 -7.50
CA ALA A 57 9.25 24.75 -7.15
C ALA A 57 7.83 24.16 -7.03
N VAL A 58 6.90 24.87 -6.37
CA VAL A 58 5.49 24.46 -6.26
C VAL A 58 4.83 24.40 -7.64
N ARG A 59 5.07 25.41 -8.50
CA ARG A 59 4.55 25.41 -9.87
C ARG A 59 5.11 24.23 -10.68
N SER A 60 6.41 23.97 -10.57
CA SER A 60 7.05 22.82 -11.23
C SER A 60 6.50 21.48 -10.71
N ALA A 61 6.23 21.38 -9.41
CA ALA A 61 5.59 20.21 -8.83
C ALA A 61 4.17 20.01 -9.37
N GLN A 62 3.40 21.10 -9.50
CA GLN A 62 2.06 21.04 -10.09
C GLN A 62 2.09 20.55 -11.55
N GLU A 63 2.99 21.06 -12.38
CA GLU A 63 3.16 20.57 -13.77
C GLU A 63 3.57 19.09 -13.81
N GLN A 64 4.38 18.64 -12.85
CA GLN A 64 4.75 17.22 -12.74
C GLN A 64 3.56 16.36 -12.34
N LEU A 65 2.69 16.84 -11.44
CA LEU A 65 1.47 16.14 -11.07
C LEU A 65 0.51 16.02 -12.26
N GLU A 66 0.33 17.08 -13.05
CA GLU A 66 -0.46 17.03 -14.28
C GLU A 66 0.07 15.96 -15.27
N ARG A 67 1.40 15.89 -15.45
CA ARG A 67 2.00 14.83 -16.28
C ARG A 67 1.78 13.44 -15.72
N VAL A 68 1.82 13.27 -14.40
CA VAL A 68 1.55 11.98 -13.75
C VAL A 68 0.09 11.57 -13.92
N ASP A 69 -0.85 12.52 -13.88
CA ASP A 69 -2.26 12.27 -14.16
C ASP A 69 -2.47 11.82 -15.60
N ASP A 70 -1.83 12.47 -16.57
CA ASP A 70 -1.86 12.06 -17.98
C ASP A 70 -1.28 10.65 -18.18
N ILE A 71 -0.14 10.33 -17.54
CA ILE A 71 0.44 8.98 -17.58
C ILE A 71 -0.54 7.97 -16.97
N THR A 72 -1.20 8.32 -15.86
CA THR A 72 -2.18 7.46 -15.20
C THR A 72 -3.37 7.19 -16.11
N ALA A 73 -3.88 8.21 -16.82
CA ALA A 73 -4.94 8.03 -17.83
C ALA A 73 -4.48 7.10 -18.96
N ASN A 74 -3.28 7.31 -19.51
CA ASN A 74 -2.72 6.45 -20.55
C ASN A 74 -2.55 4.99 -20.08
N VAL A 75 -2.17 4.78 -18.81
CA VAL A 75 -2.06 3.45 -18.21
C VAL A 75 -3.44 2.80 -18.04
N GLN A 76 -4.46 3.57 -17.64
CA GLN A 76 -5.83 3.08 -17.57
C GLN A 76 -6.34 2.64 -18.94
N ASP A 77 -6.09 3.43 -19.99
CA ASP A 77 -6.44 3.10 -21.37
C ASP A 77 -5.70 1.85 -21.86
N ALA A 78 -4.39 1.76 -21.59
CA ALA A 78 -3.60 0.58 -21.94
C ALA A 78 -4.13 -0.69 -21.24
N ALA A 79 -4.49 -0.59 -19.96
CA ALA A 79 -5.09 -1.69 -19.21
C ALA A 79 -6.47 -2.09 -19.77
N ALA A 80 -7.31 -1.12 -20.13
CA ALA A 80 -8.60 -1.37 -20.76
C ALA A 80 -8.46 -2.06 -22.13
N ASN A 81 -7.51 -1.59 -22.96
CA ASN A 81 -7.19 -2.19 -24.24
C ASN A 81 -6.66 -3.62 -24.09
N ALA A 82 -5.77 -3.86 -23.12
CA ALA A 82 -5.28 -5.21 -22.81
C ALA A 82 -6.42 -6.14 -22.36
N ASN A 83 -7.34 -5.66 -21.53
CA ASN A 83 -8.52 -6.41 -21.12
C ASN A 83 -9.44 -6.73 -22.31
N ALA A 84 -9.67 -5.77 -23.21
CA ALA A 84 -10.46 -5.97 -24.42
C ALA A 84 -9.81 -7.02 -25.33
N LEU A 85 -8.51 -6.90 -25.60
CA LEU A 85 -7.74 -7.87 -26.38
C LEU A 85 -7.78 -9.27 -25.76
N SER A 86 -7.57 -9.38 -24.44
CA SER A 86 -7.65 -10.64 -23.71
C SER A 86 -9.06 -11.26 -23.81
N SER A 87 -10.10 -10.44 -23.64
CA SER A 87 -11.49 -10.86 -23.79
C SER A 87 -11.80 -11.35 -25.20
N THR A 88 -11.33 -10.63 -26.24
CA THR A 88 -11.50 -11.07 -27.64
C THR A 88 -10.78 -12.39 -27.89
N VAL A 89 -9.53 -12.55 -27.46
CA VAL A 89 -8.78 -13.81 -27.58
C VAL A 89 -9.51 -14.95 -26.86
N ALA A 90 -9.99 -14.71 -25.64
CA ALA A 90 -10.77 -15.67 -24.88
C ALA A 90 -12.09 -16.02 -25.59
N ALA A 91 -12.80 -15.06 -26.16
CA ALA A 91 -14.05 -15.26 -26.88
C ALA A 91 -13.84 -16.02 -28.22
N THR A 92 -12.79 -15.69 -28.97
CA THR A 92 -12.49 -16.31 -30.27
C THR A 92 -11.90 -17.70 -30.11
N LEU A 93 -11.03 -17.92 -29.13
CA LEU A 93 -10.26 -19.16 -29.00
C LEU A 93 -10.63 -20.01 -27.78
N GLY A 94 -11.24 -19.46 -26.73
CA GLY A 94 -11.52 -20.19 -25.49
C GLY A 94 -12.45 -21.39 -25.67
N GLY A 95 -13.61 -21.18 -26.32
CA GLY A 95 -14.57 -22.25 -26.59
C GLY A 95 -14.01 -23.34 -27.53
N PRO A 96 -13.46 -22.99 -28.69
CA PRO A 96 -12.85 -23.95 -29.62
C PRO A 96 -11.68 -24.73 -29.01
N LEU A 97 -10.75 -24.09 -28.30
CA LEU A 97 -9.59 -24.77 -27.72
C LEU A 97 -10.00 -25.80 -26.64
N VAL A 98 -10.96 -25.47 -25.78
CA VAL A 98 -11.51 -26.42 -24.80
C VAL A 98 -12.14 -27.62 -25.50
N LYS A 99 -12.88 -27.39 -26.59
CA LYS A 99 -13.46 -28.48 -27.40
C LYS A 99 -12.37 -29.33 -28.06
N MET A 100 -11.30 -28.74 -28.59
CA MET A 100 -10.17 -29.49 -29.17
C MET A 100 -9.45 -30.36 -28.12
N ALA A 101 -9.25 -29.83 -26.91
CA ALA A 101 -8.67 -30.58 -25.80
C ALA A 101 -9.55 -31.77 -25.36
N ALA A 102 -10.86 -31.55 -25.24
CA ALA A 102 -11.79 -32.62 -24.90
C ALA A 102 -11.87 -33.69 -25.99
N PHE A 103 -11.88 -33.28 -27.27
CA PHE A 103 -11.88 -34.20 -28.41
C PHE A 103 -10.62 -35.06 -28.44
N SER A 104 -9.44 -34.45 -28.37
CA SER A 104 -8.15 -35.18 -28.37
C SER A 104 -8.01 -36.15 -27.20
N TYR A 105 -8.46 -35.77 -25.99
CA TYR A 105 -8.51 -36.68 -24.84
C TYR A 105 -9.51 -37.83 -25.05
N GLY A 106 -10.69 -37.53 -25.59
CA GLY A 106 -11.69 -38.54 -25.96
C GLY A 106 -11.14 -39.56 -26.96
N VAL A 107 -10.46 -39.08 -28.02
CA VAL A 107 -9.79 -39.90 -29.02
C VAL A 107 -8.72 -40.79 -28.38
N ARG A 108 -7.81 -40.21 -27.57
CA ARG A 108 -6.78 -40.98 -26.86
C ARG A 108 -7.37 -42.05 -25.95
N LYS A 109 -8.46 -41.73 -25.22
CA LYS A 109 -9.15 -42.67 -24.33
C LYS A 109 -9.83 -43.81 -25.09
N ALA A 110 -10.43 -43.52 -26.24
CA ALA A 110 -11.03 -44.55 -27.11
C ALA A 110 -9.96 -45.49 -27.68
N VAL A 111 -8.87 -44.93 -28.22
CA VAL A 111 -7.73 -45.71 -28.73
C VAL A 111 -7.11 -46.57 -27.63
N GLY A 112 -6.89 -46.01 -26.44
CA GLY A 112 -6.37 -46.76 -25.29
C GLY A 112 -7.31 -47.88 -24.84
N ARG A 113 -8.64 -47.70 -24.91
CA ARG A 113 -9.61 -48.77 -24.65
C ARG A 113 -9.60 -49.85 -25.73
N GLN A 114 -9.41 -49.47 -26.99
CA GLN A 114 -9.34 -50.41 -28.11
C GLN A 114 -8.07 -51.25 -28.04
N GLN A 115 -6.93 -50.64 -27.67
CA GLN A 115 -5.68 -51.35 -27.38
C GLN A 115 -5.82 -52.24 -26.14
N ALA A 116 -6.43 -51.74 -25.05
CA ALA A 116 -6.70 -52.56 -23.86
C ALA A 116 -7.63 -53.75 -24.17
N GLY A 117 -8.61 -53.57 -25.07
CA GLY A 117 -9.51 -54.61 -25.54
C GLY A 117 -8.84 -55.64 -26.47
N LEU A 118 -7.80 -55.24 -27.20
CA LEU A 118 -6.96 -56.16 -27.98
C LEU A 118 -5.98 -56.95 -27.10
N THR A 119 -5.64 -56.46 -25.90
CA THR A 119 -4.68 -57.13 -25.01
C THR A 119 -5.27 -58.08 -23.97
N LEU A 120 -6.58 -58.18 -23.75
CA LEU A 120 -7.06 -58.84 -22.52
C LEU A 120 -8.37 -59.65 -22.63
N PRO A 121 -8.23 -60.98 -22.77
CA PRO A 121 -9.17 -61.96 -22.20
C PRO A 121 -8.94 -62.21 -20.69
N GLN A 122 -7.75 -61.87 -20.15
CA GLN A 122 -7.34 -62.30 -18.80
C GLN A 122 -7.62 -61.28 -17.68
N GLN A 123 -7.60 -59.97 -17.96
CA GLN A 123 -7.86 -58.94 -16.94
C GLN A 123 -9.33 -58.80 -16.55
N SER A 124 -10.27 -59.17 -17.42
CA SER A 124 -11.71 -59.11 -17.09
C SER A 124 -12.05 -60.08 -15.96
N ALA A 125 -11.48 -61.29 -15.99
CA ALA A 125 -11.61 -62.29 -14.94
C ALA A 125 -11.00 -61.81 -13.61
N GLU A 126 -9.77 -61.29 -13.63
CA GLU A 126 -9.12 -60.75 -12.42
C GLU A 126 -9.86 -59.54 -11.83
N ARG A 127 -10.41 -58.66 -12.68
CA ARG A 127 -11.21 -57.51 -12.21
C ARG A 127 -12.52 -57.95 -11.57
N GLU A 128 -13.16 -59.00 -12.08
CA GLU A 128 -14.35 -59.57 -11.44
C GLU A 128 -14.02 -60.24 -10.11
N GLU A 129 -12.90 -60.94 -10.02
CA GLU A 129 -12.42 -61.56 -8.79
C GLU A 129 -12.08 -60.49 -7.75
N LEU A 130 -11.32 -59.46 -8.13
CA LEU A 130 -11.03 -58.29 -7.28
C LEU A 130 -12.32 -57.57 -6.85
N ALA A 131 -13.29 -57.39 -7.75
CA ALA A 131 -14.58 -56.80 -7.40
C ALA A 131 -15.43 -57.69 -6.49
N ARG A 132 -15.26 -59.01 -6.53
CA ARG A 132 -15.88 -59.96 -5.59
C ARG A 132 -15.20 -59.92 -4.24
N LEU A 133 -13.87 -59.87 -4.21
CA LEU A 133 -13.09 -59.73 -2.97
C LEU A 133 -13.40 -58.42 -2.27
N VAL A 134 -13.41 -57.30 -2.99
CA VAL A 134 -13.77 -55.99 -2.43
C VAL A 134 -15.22 -55.99 -1.91
N ARG A 135 -16.17 -56.62 -2.63
CA ARG A 135 -17.56 -56.74 -2.12
C ARG A 135 -17.68 -57.68 -0.92
N ALA A 136 -16.94 -58.77 -0.90
CA ALA A 136 -16.91 -59.70 0.23
C ALA A 136 -16.32 -59.01 1.47
N GLU A 137 -15.26 -58.23 1.28
CA GLU A 137 -14.60 -57.46 2.34
C GLU A 137 -15.52 -56.35 2.88
N VAL A 138 -16.16 -55.57 1.99
CA VAL A 138 -17.16 -54.57 2.40
C VAL A 138 -18.31 -55.23 3.18
N ARG A 139 -18.75 -56.42 2.77
CA ARG A 139 -19.82 -57.16 3.47
C ARG A 139 -19.36 -57.71 4.83
N ALA A 140 -18.11 -58.16 4.93
CA ALA A 140 -17.50 -58.59 6.18
C ALA A 140 -17.33 -57.41 7.16
N ALA A 141 -16.96 -56.23 6.65
CA ALA A 141 -16.82 -55.00 7.44
C ALA A 141 -18.17 -54.44 7.93
N THR A 142 -19.28 -54.74 7.25
CA THR A 142 -20.62 -54.20 7.57
C THR A 142 -21.49 -55.16 8.41
N ALA A 143 -20.99 -56.34 8.81
CA ALA A 143 -21.74 -57.27 9.65
C ALA A 143 -21.83 -56.78 11.13
N PRO A 144 -23.01 -56.84 11.79
CA PRO A 144 -23.19 -56.26 13.12
C PRO A 144 -22.46 -57.09 14.20
N ARG A 145 -21.44 -56.50 14.84
CA ARG A 145 -20.68 -57.09 15.96
C ARG A 145 -21.51 -57.20 17.25
N ARG A 146 -22.49 -58.10 17.27
CA ARG A 146 -23.29 -58.43 18.46
C ARG A 146 -22.54 -59.46 19.32
N GLY A 147 -21.47 -59.03 19.99
CA GLY A 147 -20.70 -59.93 20.86
C GLY A 147 -19.53 -59.32 21.63
N LEU A 148 -19.17 -58.05 21.42
CA LEU A 148 -18.00 -57.46 22.09
C LEU A 148 -18.24 -57.13 23.58
N LEU A 149 -19.49 -56.94 24.00
CA LEU A 149 -19.83 -56.51 25.37
C LEU A 149 -19.68 -57.63 26.42
N SER A 150 -19.66 -58.90 26.03
CA SER A 150 -19.46 -60.01 26.98
C SER A 150 -17.99 -60.32 27.26
N ARG A 151 -17.07 -59.89 26.39
CA ARG A 151 -15.61 -60.07 26.58
C ARG A 151 -15.01 -59.02 27.50
N VAL A 152 -15.54 -57.80 27.50
CA VAL A 152 -15.06 -56.72 28.40
C VAL A 152 -15.41 -57.03 29.86
N ARG A 153 -16.57 -57.64 30.15
CA ARG A 153 -16.98 -57.94 31.53
C ARG A 153 -16.16 -59.06 32.20
N ARG A 154 -15.46 -59.90 31.43
CA ARG A 154 -14.60 -60.97 31.95
C ARG A 154 -13.18 -60.47 32.26
N ALA A 155 -12.72 -59.39 31.62
CA ALA A 155 -11.38 -58.83 31.83
C ALA A 155 -11.27 -57.91 33.06
N VAL A 156 -12.40 -57.49 33.65
CA VAL A 156 -12.43 -56.51 34.76
C VAL A 156 -12.60 -57.19 36.14
N LYS A 157 -12.60 -58.53 36.21
CA LYS A 157 -12.80 -59.25 37.48
C LYS A 157 -11.74 -60.31 37.79
N GLY A 158 -10.56 -60.20 37.19
CA GLY A 158 -9.36 -60.96 37.55
C GLY A 158 -8.34 -60.02 38.18
#